data_AF-A0A972HIL8-F1
#
_entry.id   AF-A0A972HIL8-F1
#
_cell.length_a   1.000
_cell.length_b   1.000
_cell.length_c   1.000
_cell.angle_alpha   90.00
_cell.angle_beta   90.00
_cell.angle_gamma   90.00
#
_symmetry.space_group_name_H-M   'P 1'
#
loop_
_entity.id
_entity.type
_entity.pdbx_description
1 polymer ?
#
loop_
_entity_poly.entity_id
_entity_poly.type
_entity_poly.pdbx_seq_one_letter_code
_entity_poly.pdbx_strand_id
1 'polypeptide(L)'
;MRKLSFEEITRLRPTPDALKRMPRLPVITVLDNIRSLYNVGSIFRTADGVRMEALYLTGITGYPPRKEIEKTALGATETVPWKYWKDARQAVQQLKQSGYTILALEHTTESVPYSEVQYRFPLALILGNEVFGVQDELLPLVDAAIEIPMLGAKQSLNVSVAFGVVAYHLLNVYFSINPAFAVAENEGTNIGL
;
A
#
# COMPACT_ATOMS: atom_id res chain seq x y z
N MET A 1 -27.85 -13.80 -10.67
CA MET A 1 -26.45 -13.50 -10.30
C MET A 1 -25.68 -14.81 -10.17
N ARG A 2 -24.45 -14.92 -10.71
CA ARG A 2 -23.56 -16.09 -10.53
C ARG A 2 -22.14 -15.65 -10.21
N LYS A 3 -21.34 -16.53 -9.59
CA LYS A 3 -19.89 -16.31 -9.43
C LYS A 3 -19.18 -16.44 -10.80
N LEU A 4 -18.18 -15.62 -11.02
CA LEU A 4 -17.23 -15.80 -12.13
C LEU A 4 -16.30 -16.98 -11.82
N SER A 5 -15.92 -17.74 -12.85
CA SER A 5 -14.89 -18.76 -12.75
C SER A 5 -13.51 -18.12 -12.57
N PHE A 6 -12.54 -18.90 -12.11
CA PHE A 6 -11.16 -18.42 -12.01
C PHE A 6 -10.61 -17.93 -13.36
N GLU A 7 -10.94 -18.63 -14.44
CA GLU A 7 -10.53 -18.26 -15.79
C GLU A 7 -11.18 -16.95 -16.26
N GLU A 8 -12.47 -16.76 -15.98
CA GLU A 8 -13.17 -15.51 -16.28
C GLU A 8 -12.56 -14.33 -15.52
N ILE A 9 -12.27 -14.50 -14.23
CA ILE A 9 -11.60 -13.47 -13.43
C ILE A 9 -10.23 -13.15 -14.02
N THR A 10 -9.45 -14.17 -14.37
CA THR A 10 -8.09 -14.01 -14.90
C THR A 10 -8.09 -13.24 -16.22
N ARG A 11 -9.04 -13.53 -17.12
CA ARG A 11 -9.17 -12.82 -18.42
C ARG A 11 -9.57 -11.34 -18.27
N LEU A 12 -10.20 -10.96 -17.15
CA LEU A 12 -10.55 -9.57 -16.84
C LEU A 12 -9.38 -8.78 -16.22
N ARG A 13 -8.25 -9.42 -15.93
CA ARG A 13 -7.08 -8.76 -15.32
C ARG A 13 -6.05 -8.36 -16.37
N PRO A 14 -5.37 -7.22 -16.19
CA PRO A 14 -4.24 -6.87 -17.04
C PRO A 14 -3.12 -7.91 -16.89
N THR A 15 -2.41 -8.17 -17.98
CA THR A 15 -1.18 -8.97 -17.93
C THR A 15 -0.08 -8.19 -17.20
N PRO A 16 0.96 -8.86 -16.65
CA PRO A 16 2.09 -8.18 -16.03
C PRO A 16 2.75 -7.11 -16.93
N ASP A 17 2.87 -7.38 -18.23
CA ASP A 17 3.44 -6.42 -19.18
C ASP A 17 2.50 -5.26 -19.50
N ALA A 18 1.18 -5.48 -19.54
CA ALA A 18 0.21 -4.39 -19.67
C ALA A 18 0.26 -3.48 -18.43
N LEU A 19 0.35 -4.07 -17.24
CA LEU A 19 0.38 -3.34 -15.96
C LEU A 19 1.56 -2.36 -15.87
N LYS A 20 2.71 -2.67 -16.49
CA LYS A 20 3.88 -1.77 -16.55
C LYS A 20 3.59 -0.42 -17.24
N ARG A 21 2.57 -0.37 -18.11
CA ARG A 21 2.21 0.81 -18.91
C ARG A 21 0.97 1.52 -18.38
N MET A 22 0.28 0.92 -17.40
CA MET A 22 -0.92 1.50 -16.83
C MET A 22 -0.56 2.57 -15.79
N PRO A 23 -1.38 3.63 -15.66
CA PRO A 23 -1.30 4.53 -14.53
C PRO A 23 -1.38 3.78 -13.20
N ARG A 24 -0.60 4.22 -12.23
CA ARG A 24 -0.56 3.68 -10.86
C ARG A 24 -1.14 4.67 -9.88
N LEU A 25 -1.70 4.17 -8.79
CA LEU A 25 -2.10 4.98 -7.65
C LEU A 25 -0.83 5.64 -7.09
N PRO A 26 -0.70 6.99 -7.08
CA PRO A 26 0.53 7.71 -6.70
C PRO A 26 0.75 7.70 -5.20
N VAL A 27 0.92 6.49 -4.68
CA VAL A 27 1.12 6.15 -3.28
C VAL A 27 2.31 5.21 -3.22
N ILE A 28 3.29 5.56 -2.41
CA ILE A 28 4.39 4.67 -2.04
C ILE A 28 4.15 4.21 -0.61
N THR A 29 4.20 2.91 -0.34
CA THR A 29 4.09 2.42 1.04
C THR A 29 5.46 2.01 1.57
N VAL A 30 5.88 2.59 2.68
CA VAL A 30 7.12 2.29 3.39
C VAL A 30 6.84 1.26 4.47
N LEU A 31 7.42 0.07 4.34
CA LEU A 31 7.36 -1.00 5.33
C LEU A 31 8.55 -0.81 6.27
N ASP A 32 8.29 -0.22 7.44
CA ASP A 32 9.29 0.08 8.46
C ASP A 32 9.47 -1.12 9.38
N ASN A 33 10.59 -1.83 9.21
CA ASN A 33 10.98 -2.95 10.07
C ASN A 33 9.90 -4.05 10.26
N ILE A 34 9.02 -4.26 9.28
CA ILE A 34 8.06 -5.37 9.25
C ILE A 34 8.81 -6.71 9.36
N ARG A 35 8.54 -7.49 10.41
CA ARG A 35 9.26 -8.74 10.68
C ARG A 35 8.69 -9.93 9.93
N SER A 36 7.37 -10.01 9.81
CA SER A 36 6.71 -11.18 9.23
C SER A 36 6.79 -11.15 7.70
N LEU A 37 7.51 -12.12 7.13
CA LEU A 37 7.57 -12.33 5.68
C LEU A 37 6.17 -12.58 5.08
N TYR A 38 5.24 -13.17 5.86
CA TYR A 38 3.86 -13.38 5.42
C TYR A 38 3.08 -12.06 5.34
N ASN A 39 3.29 -11.14 6.29
CA ASN A 39 2.71 -9.80 6.21
C ASN A 39 3.26 -9.05 5.00
N VAL A 40 4.57 -9.14 4.75
CA VAL A 40 5.19 -8.53 3.56
C VAL A 40 4.54 -9.06 2.27
N GLY A 41 4.40 -10.38 2.10
CA GLY A 41 3.75 -10.93 0.92
C GLY A 41 2.27 -10.56 0.80
N SER A 42 1.52 -10.50 1.91
CA SER A 42 0.13 -10.01 1.90
C SER A 42 0.04 -8.53 1.50
N ILE A 43 1.00 -7.70 1.94
CA ILE A 43 1.10 -6.29 1.56
C ILE A 43 1.42 -6.16 0.06
N PHE A 44 2.34 -6.95 -0.48
CA PHE A 44 2.56 -7.03 -1.94
C PHE A 44 1.26 -7.33 -2.69
N ARG A 45 0.50 -8.32 -2.24
CA ARG A 45 -0.76 -8.71 -2.88
C ARG A 45 -1.82 -7.61 -2.85
N THR A 46 -1.95 -6.90 -1.73
CA THR A 46 -2.85 -5.73 -1.64
C THR A 46 -2.36 -4.59 -2.52
N ALA A 47 -1.06 -4.33 -2.57
CA ALA A 47 -0.46 -3.28 -3.39
C ALA A 47 -0.67 -3.52 -4.89
N ASP A 48 -0.61 -4.78 -5.34
CA ASP A 48 -0.99 -5.16 -6.71
C ASP A 48 -2.47 -4.83 -6.99
N GLY A 49 -3.36 -5.21 -6.07
CA GLY A 49 -4.80 -5.00 -6.20
C GLY A 49 -5.21 -3.53 -6.37
N VAL A 50 -4.49 -2.60 -5.74
CA VAL A 50 -4.74 -1.15 -5.87
C VAL A 50 -3.86 -0.46 -6.92
N ARG A 51 -3.05 -1.24 -7.67
CA ARG A 51 -2.03 -0.72 -8.61
C ARG A 51 -1.14 0.34 -7.98
N MET A 52 -0.65 0.05 -6.78
CA MET A 52 0.23 0.93 -6.01
C MET A 52 1.46 1.35 -6.82
N GLU A 53 1.93 2.58 -6.62
CA GLU A 53 3.12 3.09 -7.29
C GLU A 53 4.34 2.23 -6.97
N ALA A 54 4.66 2.08 -5.68
CA ALA A 54 5.72 1.21 -5.23
C ALA A 54 5.62 0.81 -3.75
N LEU A 55 6.36 -0.22 -3.36
CA LEU A 55 6.65 -0.58 -1.97
C LEU A 55 8.11 -0.31 -1.62
N TYR A 56 8.36 0.40 -0.53
CA TYR A 56 9.71 0.61 0.01
C TYR A 56 9.89 -0.29 1.23
N LEU A 57 10.76 -1.29 1.14
CA LEU A 57 11.05 -2.20 2.24
C LEU A 57 12.29 -1.69 2.97
N THR A 58 12.20 -1.55 4.29
CA THR A 58 13.26 -0.84 5.03
C THR A 58 13.79 -1.60 6.23
N GLY A 59 15.06 -1.34 6.60
CA GLY A 59 15.69 -1.92 7.77
C GLY A 59 15.68 -3.45 7.75
N ILE A 60 15.05 -4.06 8.76
CA ILE A 60 14.99 -5.53 8.89
C ILE A 60 13.94 -6.20 8.01
N THR A 61 13.10 -5.43 7.30
CA THR A 61 12.05 -6.00 6.47
C THR A 61 12.63 -6.91 5.40
N GLY A 62 12.23 -8.17 5.42
CA GLY A 62 12.62 -9.13 4.39
C GLY A 62 12.03 -8.74 3.04
N TYR A 63 12.81 -8.93 1.98
CA TYR A 63 12.46 -8.55 0.62
C TYR A 63 12.62 -9.74 -0.35
N PRO A 64 11.93 -9.73 -1.51
CA PRO A 64 12.08 -10.77 -2.53
C PRO A 64 13.51 -10.86 -3.08
N PRO A 65 13.97 -12.05 -3.52
CA PRO A 65 13.23 -13.32 -3.58
C PRO A 65 13.26 -14.08 -2.24
N ARG A 66 12.09 -14.45 -1.70
CA ARG A 66 11.94 -15.35 -0.54
C ARG A 66 10.64 -16.15 -0.60
N LYS A 67 10.72 -17.47 -0.35
CA LYS A 67 9.60 -18.40 -0.49
C LYS A 67 8.39 -18.03 0.38
N GLU A 68 8.64 -17.53 1.59
CA GLU A 68 7.61 -17.13 2.54
C GLU A 68 6.84 -15.89 2.08
N ILE A 69 7.53 -14.94 1.43
CA ILE A 69 6.90 -13.77 0.79
C ILE A 69 6.08 -14.24 -0.40
N GLU A 70 6.68 -15.06 -1.28
CA GLU A 70 6.00 -15.55 -2.49
C GLU A 70 4.71 -16.33 -2.18
N LYS A 71 4.70 -17.07 -1.06
CA LYS A 71 3.55 -17.88 -0.63
C LYS A 71 2.29 -17.04 -0.40
N THR A 72 2.41 -15.79 0.06
CA THR A 72 1.25 -14.90 0.28
C THR A 72 1.12 -13.82 -0.80
N ALA A 73 2.21 -13.44 -1.46
CA ALA A 73 2.20 -12.50 -2.57
C ALA A 73 1.54 -13.05 -3.84
N LEU A 74 1.66 -14.36 -4.10
CA LEU A 74 1.10 -15.02 -5.28
C LEU A 74 1.48 -14.34 -6.61
N GLY A 75 2.78 -14.04 -6.79
CA GLY A 75 3.31 -13.39 -7.99
C GLY A 75 3.25 -11.85 -7.97
N ALA A 76 2.63 -11.24 -6.96
CA ALA A 76 2.58 -9.78 -6.83
C ALA A 76 3.96 -9.11 -6.69
N THR A 77 5.00 -9.85 -6.29
CA THR A 77 6.39 -9.38 -6.24
C THR A 77 6.97 -9.09 -7.63
N GLU A 78 6.38 -9.65 -8.69
CA GLU A 78 6.78 -9.46 -10.08
C GLU A 78 6.10 -8.24 -10.74
N THR A 79 4.94 -7.83 -10.22
CA THR A 79 4.08 -6.80 -10.82
C THR A 79 4.10 -5.47 -10.06
N VAL A 80 4.38 -5.51 -8.76
CA VAL A 80 4.48 -4.31 -7.91
C VAL A 80 5.93 -3.82 -7.87
N PRO A 81 6.22 -2.59 -8.33
CA PRO A 81 7.53 -1.99 -8.18
C PRO A 81 7.91 -1.89 -6.71
N TRP A 82 9.16 -2.18 -6.38
CA TRP A 82 9.63 -2.05 -5.01
C TRP A 82 11.11 -1.70 -4.94
N LYS A 83 11.52 -1.14 -3.80
CA LYS A 83 12.91 -0.78 -3.52
C LYS A 83 13.25 -1.12 -2.08
N TYR A 84 14.46 -1.66 -1.86
CA TYR A 84 15.00 -1.84 -0.51
C TYR A 84 15.81 -0.62 -0.07
N TRP A 85 15.65 -0.23 1.19
CA TRP A 85 16.47 0.77 1.87
C TRP A 85 16.99 0.21 3.18
N LYS A 86 18.29 0.37 3.45
CA LYS A 86 18.85 -0.04 4.74
C LYS A 86 18.29 0.79 5.90
N ASP A 87 17.98 2.05 5.63
CA ASP A 87 17.55 3.04 6.62
C ASP A 87 16.22 3.67 6.15
N ALA A 88 15.18 3.53 6.97
CA ALA A 88 13.85 4.07 6.68
C ALA A 88 13.85 5.59 6.62
N ARG A 89 14.68 6.25 7.45
CA ARG A 89 14.79 7.70 7.50
C ARG A 89 15.26 8.28 6.16
N GLN A 90 16.25 7.64 5.54
CA GLN A 90 16.74 8.04 4.22
C GLN A 90 15.68 7.90 3.14
N ALA A 91 14.90 6.81 3.19
CA ALA A 91 13.80 6.58 2.27
C ALA A 91 12.72 7.68 2.40
N VAL A 92 12.30 7.98 3.63
CA VAL A 92 11.29 9.02 3.92
C VAL A 92 11.80 10.41 3.53
N GLN A 93 13.06 10.74 3.84
CA GLN A 93 13.66 12.02 3.44
C GLN A 93 13.70 12.19 1.91
N GLN A 94 14.05 11.13 1.18
CA GLN A 94 14.07 11.15 -0.29
C GLN A 94 12.67 11.32 -0.88
N LEU A 95 11.65 10.66 -0.31
CA LEU A 95 10.25 10.85 -0.70
C LEU A 95 9.76 12.27 -0.44
N LYS A 96 10.08 12.83 0.73
CA LYS A 96 9.73 14.21 1.08
C LYS A 96 10.37 15.23 0.14
N GLN A 97 11.65 15.05 -0.20
CA GLN A 97 12.35 15.87 -1.21
C GLN A 97 11.75 15.73 -2.60
N SER A 98 11.13 14.58 -2.90
CA SER A 98 10.45 14.32 -4.17
C SER A 98 8.99 14.82 -4.20
N GLY A 99 8.54 15.53 -3.15
CA GLY A 99 7.22 16.15 -3.09
C GLY A 99 6.09 15.25 -2.58
N TYR A 100 6.40 14.09 -1.98
CA TYR A 100 5.37 13.23 -1.40
C TYR A 100 4.91 13.78 -0.05
N THR A 101 3.59 13.76 0.18
CA THR A 101 3.02 13.95 1.51
C THR A 101 3.31 12.71 2.35
N ILE A 102 3.92 12.85 3.52
CA ILE A 102 4.33 11.72 4.37
C ILE A 102 3.28 11.47 5.45
N LEU A 103 2.68 10.28 5.45
CA LEU A 103 1.70 9.85 6.44
C LEU A 103 2.20 8.62 7.19
N ALA A 104 2.02 8.57 8.51
CA ALA A 104 2.20 7.35 9.29
C ALA A 104 0.85 6.72 9.63
N LEU A 105 0.69 5.42 9.39
CA LEU A 105 -0.43 4.65 9.92
C LEU A 105 -0.06 4.17 11.33
N GLU A 106 -0.35 5.00 12.32
CA GLU A 106 0.09 4.80 13.70
C GLU A 106 -0.86 5.50 14.69
N HIS A 107 -1.05 4.90 15.86
CA HIS A 107 -1.75 5.55 16.96
C HIS A 107 -0.79 6.49 17.68
N THR A 108 -1.11 7.78 17.68
CA THR A 108 -0.34 8.81 18.38
C THR A 108 -1.27 9.70 19.19
N THR A 109 -0.73 10.62 20.00
CA THR A 109 -1.57 11.60 20.70
C THR A 109 -2.26 12.61 19.77
N GLU A 110 -1.83 12.66 18.51
CA GLU A 110 -2.28 13.63 17.50
C GLU A 110 -2.82 12.93 16.23
N SER A 111 -3.02 11.60 16.26
CA SER A 111 -3.51 10.87 15.10
C SER A 111 -4.96 11.22 14.80
N VAL A 112 -5.28 11.30 13.51
CA VAL A 112 -6.63 11.57 13.01
C VAL A 112 -7.21 10.29 12.41
N PRO A 113 -8.51 9.99 12.60
CA PRO A 113 -9.14 8.87 11.93
C PRO A 113 -8.89 8.91 10.42
N TYR A 114 -8.42 7.80 9.83
CA TYR A 114 -8.02 7.72 8.42
C TYR A 114 -9.12 8.20 7.46
N SER A 115 -10.39 8.06 7.81
CA SER A 115 -11.54 8.46 7.00
C SER A 115 -11.83 9.97 7.00
N GLU A 116 -11.24 10.73 7.92
CA GLU A 116 -11.49 12.17 8.10
C GLU A 116 -10.39 13.05 7.49
N VAL A 117 -9.34 12.42 6.96
CA VAL A 117 -8.17 13.10 6.42
C VAL A 117 -8.43 13.59 5.00
N GLN A 118 -8.01 14.82 4.71
CA GLN A 118 -7.95 15.35 3.36
C GLN A 118 -6.63 14.95 2.70
N TYR A 119 -6.66 13.85 1.94
CA TYR A 119 -5.46 13.31 1.29
C TYR A 119 -4.97 14.19 0.13
N ARG A 120 -3.65 14.39 0.08
CA ARG A 120 -2.94 15.06 -1.02
C ARG A 120 -1.99 14.07 -1.67
N PHE A 121 -2.10 13.91 -2.99
CA PHE A 121 -1.25 13.01 -3.76
C PHE A 121 -0.18 13.81 -4.53
N PRO A 122 1.02 13.25 -4.75
CA PRO A 122 1.47 11.92 -4.32
C PRO A 122 1.72 11.84 -2.81
N LEU A 123 1.60 10.65 -2.23
CA LEU A 123 1.84 10.45 -0.79
C LEU A 123 2.62 9.18 -0.47
N ALA A 124 3.32 9.20 0.65
CA ALA A 124 4.02 8.07 1.22
C ALA A 124 3.29 7.62 2.49
N LEU A 125 2.88 6.35 2.56
CA LEU A 125 2.25 5.74 3.73
C LEU A 125 3.26 4.87 4.47
N ILE A 126 3.60 5.22 5.70
CA ILE A 126 4.52 4.45 6.55
C ILE A 126 3.71 3.44 7.38
N LEU A 127 4.14 2.19 7.34
CA LEU A 127 3.60 1.10 8.15
C LEU A 127 4.69 0.61 9.11
N GLY A 128 4.35 0.52 10.39
CA GLY A 128 5.27 0.14 11.45
C GLY A 128 5.40 -1.34 11.73
N ASN A 129 6.42 -1.68 12.52
CA ASN A 129 6.68 -3.01 13.05
C ASN A 129 5.48 -3.56 13.82
N GLU A 130 5.27 -4.89 13.78
CA GLU A 130 4.09 -5.51 14.40
C GLU A 130 4.02 -5.39 15.94
N VAL A 131 5.16 -5.10 16.59
CA VAL A 131 5.26 -4.97 18.05
C VAL A 131 5.50 -3.52 18.45
N PHE A 132 6.39 -2.83 17.73
CA PHE A 132 6.87 -1.50 18.13
C PHE A 132 6.24 -0.36 17.35
N GLY A 133 5.45 -0.64 16.30
CA GLY A 133 4.90 0.41 15.45
C GLY A 133 5.98 1.09 14.60
N VAL A 134 5.66 2.29 14.14
CA VAL A 134 6.56 3.16 13.37
C VAL A 134 7.67 3.66 14.28
N GLN A 135 8.92 3.67 13.80
CA GLN A 135 10.03 4.17 14.60
C GLN A 135 9.85 5.65 14.99
N ASP A 136 10.12 5.98 16.26
CA ASP A 136 10.02 7.34 16.80
C ASP A 136 10.80 8.38 15.98
N GLU A 137 11.95 7.99 15.41
CA GLU A 137 12.77 8.88 14.60
C GLU A 137 12.13 9.30 13.26
N LEU A 138 11.10 8.57 12.80
CA LEU A 138 10.33 8.90 11.61
C LEU A 138 9.19 9.87 11.91
N LEU A 139 8.67 9.90 13.15
CA LEU A 139 7.53 10.75 13.51
C LEU A 139 7.79 12.25 13.26
N PRO A 140 8.98 12.82 13.54
CA PRO A 140 9.27 14.21 13.19
C PRO A 140 9.28 14.51 11.68
N LEU A 141 9.30 13.48 10.83
CA LEU A 141 9.33 13.62 9.37
C LEU A 141 7.95 13.52 8.74
N VAL A 142 6.96 12.98 9.46
CA VAL A 142 5.59 12.83 8.95
C VAL A 142 4.90 14.19 8.88
N ASP A 143 4.02 14.35 7.90
CA ASP A 143 3.14 15.51 7.79
C ASP A 143 1.84 15.28 8.61
N ALA A 144 1.43 14.02 8.79
CA ALA A 144 0.38 13.64 9.74
C ALA A 144 0.48 12.15 10.14
N ALA A 145 -0.03 11.83 11.33
CA ALA A 145 -0.34 10.46 11.72
C ALA A 145 -1.85 10.19 11.50
N ILE A 146 -2.15 9.04 10.94
CA ILE A 146 -3.52 8.57 10.70
C ILE A 146 -3.73 7.25 11.43
N GLU A 147 -4.96 7.02 11.89
CA GLU A 147 -5.29 5.80 12.63
C GLU A 147 -6.58 5.14 12.14
N ILE A 148 -6.70 3.83 12.40
CA ILE A 148 -7.96 3.11 12.24
C ILE A 148 -8.62 3.04 13.62
N PRO A 149 -9.79 3.67 13.84
CA PRO A 149 -10.46 3.61 15.13
C PRO A 149 -10.75 2.17 15.58
N MET A 150 -10.29 1.80 16.77
CA MET A 150 -10.49 0.48 17.37
C MET A 150 -11.62 0.54 18.40
N LEU A 151 -12.74 -0.12 18.12
CA LEU A 151 -13.92 -0.13 19.00
C LEU A 151 -13.98 -1.35 19.93
N GLY A 152 -13.04 -2.28 19.80
CA GLY A 152 -12.98 -3.52 20.59
C GLY A 152 -11.85 -3.51 21.61
N ALA A 153 -11.68 -4.64 22.31
CA ALA A 153 -10.63 -4.80 23.33
C ALA A 153 -9.20 -4.90 22.77
N LYS A 154 -9.04 -5.08 21.45
CA LYS A 154 -7.72 -5.16 20.80
C LYS A 154 -7.23 -3.77 20.45
N GLN A 155 -5.93 -3.55 20.68
CA GLN A 155 -5.28 -2.27 20.52
C GLN A 155 -5.04 -1.88 19.06
N SER A 156 -4.92 -2.87 18.17
CA SER A 156 -4.63 -2.64 16.76
C SER A 156 -5.05 -3.82 15.89
N LEU A 157 -5.03 -3.61 14.57
CA LEU A 157 -5.18 -4.65 13.56
C LEU A 157 -3.81 -5.24 13.20
N ASN A 158 -3.81 -6.42 12.57
CA ASN A 158 -2.63 -6.91 11.87
C ASN A 158 -2.21 -5.89 10.79
N VAL A 159 -0.92 -5.60 10.66
CA VAL A 159 -0.39 -4.57 9.75
C VAL A 159 -0.83 -4.75 8.29
N SER A 160 -0.92 -5.99 7.79
CA SER A 160 -1.39 -6.24 6.42
C SER A 160 -2.89 -5.99 6.25
N VAL A 161 -3.68 -6.18 7.31
CA VAL A 161 -5.11 -5.85 7.35
C VAL A 161 -5.30 -4.34 7.43
N ALA A 162 -4.56 -3.67 8.31
CA ALA A 162 -4.57 -2.21 8.44
C ALA A 162 -4.21 -1.55 7.11
N PHE A 163 -3.16 -2.04 6.45
CA PHE A 163 -2.79 -1.63 5.10
C PHE A 163 -3.91 -1.87 4.10
N GLY A 164 -4.57 -3.04 4.12
CA GLY A 164 -5.72 -3.33 3.25
C GLY A 164 -6.84 -2.31 3.36
N VAL A 165 -7.21 -1.93 4.59
CA VAL A 165 -8.24 -0.91 4.85
C VAL A 165 -7.84 0.44 4.26
N VAL A 166 -6.64 0.91 4.59
CA VAL A 166 -6.18 2.25 4.18
C VAL A 166 -5.88 2.31 2.69
N ALA A 167 -5.29 1.27 2.10
CA ALA A 167 -4.94 1.25 0.67
C ALA A 167 -6.19 1.36 -0.23
N TYR A 168 -7.25 0.62 0.08
CA TYR A 168 -8.51 0.73 -0.68
C TYR A 168 -9.26 2.04 -0.39
N HIS A 169 -9.14 2.58 0.83
CA HIS A 169 -9.66 3.93 1.11
C HIS A 169 -8.95 4.98 0.25
N LEU A 170 -7.61 4.95 0.19
CA LEU A 170 -6.82 5.85 -0.64
C LEU A 170 -7.17 5.72 -2.12
N LEU A 171 -7.39 4.49 -2.62
CA LEU A 171 -7.84 4.27 -3.99
C LEU A 171 -9.17 4.96 -4.27
N ASN A 172 -10.16 4.80 -3.38
CA ASN A 172 -11.48 5.41 -3.52
C ASN A 172 -11.41 6.95 -3.47
N VAL A 173 -10.60 7.50 -2.55
CA VAL A 173 -10.37 8.95 -2.48
C VAL A 173 -9.70 9.43 -3.77
N TYR A 174 -8.69 8.72 -4.27
CA TYR A 174 -8.01 9.07 -5.51
C TYR A 174 -8.96 9.07 -6.71
N PHE A 175 -9.87 8.10 -6.81
CA PHE A 175 -10.87 8.06 -7.86
C PHE A 175 -11.85 9.23 -7.82
N SER A 176 -12.27 9.66 -6.62
CA SER A 176 -13.22 10.77 -6.49
C SER A 176 -12.64 12.11 -6.94
N ILE A 177 -11.32 12.30 -6.83
CA ILE A 177 -10.62 13.50 -7.29
C ILE A 177 -10.00 13.35 -8.70
N ASN A 178 -9.77 12.13 -9.19
CA ASN A 178 -9.21 11.83 -10.51
C ASN A 178 -10.06 10.82 -11.30
N PRO A 179 -11.28 11.18 -11.76
CA PRO A 179 -12.21 10.25 -12.40
C PRO A 179 -11.67 9.62 -13.69
N ALA A 180 -10.75 10.29 -14.40
CA ALA A 180 -10.09 9.75 -15.60
C ALA A 180 -9.27 8.47 -15.30
N PHE A 181 -8.74 8.33 -14.08
CA PHE A 181 -8.04 7.12 -13.65
C PHE A 181 -9.00 5.93 -13.48
N ALA A 182 -10.25 6.18 -13.09
CA ALA A 182 -11.29 5.17 -12.96
C ALA A 182 -11.83 4.73 -14.34
N VAL A 183 -11.92 5.64 -15.32
CA VAL A 183 -12.39 5.31 -16.69
C VAL A 183 -11.41 4.38 -17.42
N ALA A 184 -10.10 4.51 -17.16
CA ALA A 184 -9.10 3.58 -17.69
C ALA A 184 -9.27 2.12 -17.19
N GLU A 185 -10.00 1.88 -16.10
CA GLU A 185 -10.40 0.52 -15.69
C GLU A 185 -11.51 -0.05 -16.57
N ASN A 186 -12.45 0.79 -17.02
CA ASN A 186 -13.63 0.39 -17.79
C ASN A 186 -13.32 0.24 -19.29
N GLU A 187 -12.43 1.06 -19.85
CA GLU A 187 -12.04 0.92 -21.26
C GLU A 187 -11.10 -0.29 -21.50
N GLY A 188 -10.32 -0.68 -20.49
CA GLY A 188 -9.57 -1.95 -20.50
C GLY A 188 -10.44 -3.20 -20.33
N THR A 189 -11.72 -3.03 -19.98
CA THR A 189 -12.72 -4.12 -19.89
C THR A 189 -13.68 -4.17 -21.07
N ASN A 190 -13.45 -3.39 -22.13
CA ASN A 190 -14.22 -3.48 -23.37
C ASN A 190 -13.78 -4.68 -24.22
N ILE A 191 -13.85 -5.88 -23.63
CA ILE A 191 -14.00 -7.12 -24.40
C ILE A 191 -15.49 -7.19 -24.74
N GLY A 192 -15.78 -7.02 -26.03
CA GLY A 192 -17.11 -6.86 -26.59
C GLY A 192 -18.14 -7.89 -26.10
N LEU A 193 -19.39 -7.45 -26.18
CA LEU A 193 -20.62 -8.26 -26.12
C LEU A 193 -20.46 -9.65 -26.74
#